data_AF-A0AAN5T314-F1
#
_entry.id   AF-A0AAN5T314-F1
#
_cell.length_a   1.000
_cell.length_b   1.000
_cell.length_c   1.000
_cell.angle_alpha   90.00
_cell.angle_beta   90.00
_cell.angle_gamma   90.00
#
_symmetry.space_group_name_H-M   'P 1'
#
loop_
_entity.id
_entity.type
_entity.pdbx_description
1 polymer ?
#
loop_
_entity_poly.entity_id
_entity_poly.type
_entity_poly.pdbx_seq_one_letter_code
_entity_poly.pdbx_strand_id
1 'polypeptide(L)'
;MKGSEKQCCPKERILTQSQELQEGVDFSCCAPADMSTSDNFFPFFTRLVQANLAKWTAGISPAAIGSSYSTWLWQLAQSPGVLWELAFYPVFHANDCVNNIICVERAADGKDVRFKKDSWQPMPWRLFAEGFLQMEDWWRRATTDVPGLPNQVERTVSFWTRQSLDALSPSNFVWSNPDLFHEARRTGGLNLIQGSQIAFEDWLEKLTGAPPTGSEHFIPGKQVAITPGRVVFQNHLIELIQYEAQTKTVYKEPILIIPAWIMKYYILDLSPHNSLVKWLVSQGHTVFIISWRNPDKEDRDLGMDDYYRQGAMAAIDT
;
A
#
# COMPACT_ATOMS: atom_id res chain seq x y z
N MET A 1 30.73 -40.62 -31.28
CA MET A 1 32.09 -40.35 -31.79
C MET A 1 31.95 -39.22 -32.80
N LYS A 2 32.54 -38.03 -32.74
CA LYS A 2 33.48 -37.28 -31.87
C LYS A 2 32.88 -35.85 -31.85
N GLY A 3 32.74 -35.12 -30.74
CA GLY A 3 33.81 -34.63 -29.88
C GLY A 3 34.25 -33.25 -30.38
N SER A 4 33.53 -32.17 -30.03
CA SER A 4 34.02 -30.79 -30.21
C SER A 4 34.58 -30.29 -28.88
N GLU A 5 35.89 -30.11 -28.87
CA GLU A 5 36.70 -29.67 -27.74
C GLU A 5 36.33 -28.25 -27.29
N LYS A 6 36.12 -28.09 -25.98
CA LYS A 6 36.05 -26.79 -25.33
C LYS A 6 37.48 -26.27 -25.19
N GLN A 7 37.75 -25.13 -25.80
CA GLN A 7 39.04 -24.45 -25.71
C GLN A 7 39.14 -23.71 -24.37
N CYS A 8 40.03 -24.18 -23.50
CA CYS A 8 40.39 -23.54 -22.24
C CYS A 8 41.09 -22.19 -22.47
N CYS A 9 40.61 -21.14 -21.79
CA CYS A 9 41.40 -19.95 -21.48
C CYS A 9 42.04 -20.13 -20.08
N PRO A 10 43.25 -19.58 -19.84
CA PRO A 10 44.15 -20.05 -18.79
C PRO A 10 43.73 -19.61 -17.38
N LYS A 11 43.97 -20.52 -16.42
CA LYS A 11 44.04 -20.23 -14.98
C LYS A 11 45.28 -19.37 -14.73
N GLU A 12 45.10 -18.15 -14.22
CA GLU A 12 45.91 -17.51 -13.19
C GLU A 12 45.57 -16.00 -13.07
N ARG A 13 44.70 -15.68 -12.11
CA ARG A 13 44.80 -14.49 -11.25
C ARG A 13 43.76 -14.63 -10.15
N ILE A 14 44.16 -15.37 -9.11
CA ILE A 14 43.53 -15.26 -7.80
C ILE A 14 43.95 -13.88 -7.29
N LEU A 15 43.10 -12.88 -7.49
CA LEU A 15 43.21 -11.62 -6.78
C LEU A 15 42.71 -11.88 -5.37
N THR A 16 43.64 -12.24 -4.49
CA THR A 16 43.52 -12.12 -3.05
C THR A 16 43.21 -10.67 -2.71
N GLN A 17 41.92 -10.33 -2.64
CA GLN A 17 41.46 -9.05 -2.09
C GLN A 17 41.15 -9.18 -0.59
N SER A 18 42.02 -9.90 0.11
CA SER A 18 41.99 -10.11 1.56
C SER A 18 43.17 -9.42 2.27
N GLN A 19 43.86 -8.48 1.61
CA GLN A 19 45.03 -7.79 2.19
C GLN A 19 45.09 -6.26 2.00
N GLU A 20 44.03 -5.56 1.58
CA GLU A 20 44.02 -4.09 1.48
C GLU A 20 42.83 -3.39 2.18
N LEU A 21 42.28 -3.98 3.25
CA LEU A 21 41.27 -3.31 4.11
C LEU A 21 41.73 -3.15 5.57
N GLN A 22 43.04 -2.94 5.77
CA GLN A 22 43.64 -2.60 7.07
C GLN A 22 44.35 -1.25 7.05
N GLU A 23 43.86 -0.29 6.27
CA GLU A 23 44.11 1.12 6.53
C GLU A 23 42.85 1.71 7.18
N GLY A 24 43.00 2.15 8.42
CA GLY A 24 41.91 2.52 9.33
C GLY A 24 40.96 3.53 8.71
N VAL A 25 39.76 3.07 8.38
CA VAL A 25 38.60 3.94 8.33
C VAL A 25 38.21 4.18 9.77
N ASP A 26 38.62 5.34 10.30
CA ASP A 26 38.11 5.87 11.55
C ASP A 26 36.58 5.96 11.43
N PHE A 27 35.87 4.97 11.99
CA PHE A 27 34.42 5.02 12.18
C PHE A 27 34.08 5.99 13.32
N SER A 28 34.58 7.21 13.21
CA SER A 28 34.16 8.37 14.01
C SER A 28 33.10 9.14 13.22
N CYS A 29 32.03 8.46 12.81
CA CYS A 29 30.82 9.10 12.29
C CYS A 29 29.76 9.25 13.39
N CYS A 30 30.18 9.51 14.61
CA CYS A 30 29.36 10.08 15.69
C CYS A 30 30.31 10.83 16.64
N ALA A 31 30.88 11.94 16.16
CA ALA A 31 31.33 12.95 17.12
C ALA A 31 30.13 13.32 17.99
N PRO A 32 30.25 13.35 19.33
CA PRO A 32 29.18 13.86 20.18
C PRO A 32 28.81 15.23 19.65
N ALA A 33 27.53 15.48 19.44
CA ALA A 33 27.04 16.76 18.93
C ALA A 33 27.57 17.86 19.85
N ASP A 34 28.62 18.54 19.40
CA ASP A 34 29.19 19.67 20.10
C ASP A 34 28.13 20.77 20.00
N MET A 35 27.37 20.91 21.08
CA MET A 35 26.16 21.73 21.17
C MET A 35 26.52 23.21 21.35
N SER A 36 27.70 23.62 20.89
CA SER A 36 28.36 24.88 21.23
C SER A 36 28.57 25.84 20.05
N THR A 37 28.13 25.50 18.84
CA THR A 37 28.26 26.37 17.65
C THR A 37 26.91 26.72 17.03
N SER A 38 26.72 28.03 16.77
CA SER A 38 25.58 28.59 16.02
C SER A 38 25.33 27.91 14.66
N ASP A 39 26.33 27.21 14.14
CA ASP A 39 26.32 26.52 12.84
C ASP A 39 25.35 25.34 12.79
N ASN A 40 24.95 24.79 13.95
CA ASN A 40 23.97 23.71 14.03
C ASN A 40 22.51 24.17 14.11
N PHE A 41 22.24 25.47 14.32
CA PHE A 41 20.88 25.97 14.47
C PHE A 41 20.05 25.86 13.19
N PHE A 42 20.60 26.33 12.05
CA PHE A 42 19.85 26.36 10.79
C PHE A 42 19.53 24.95 10.26
N PRO A 43 20.48 23.99 10.19
CA PRO A 43 20.15 22.62 9.77
C PRO A 43 19.18 21.92 10.72
N PHE A 44 19.29 22.15 12.04
CA PHE A 44 18.34 21.64 13.01
C PHE A 44 16.93 22.19 12.77
N PHE A 45 16.80 23.51 12.61
CA PHE A 45 15.54 24.16 12.32
C PHE A 45 14.92 23.64 11.01
N THR A 46 15.73 23.48 9.95
CA THR A 46 15.29 22.87 8.70
C THR A 46 14.76 21.45 8.90
N ARG A 47 15.48 20.59 9.64
CA ARG A 47 15.02 19.22 9.95
C ARG A 47 13.73 19.23 10.76
N LEU A 48 13.57 20.16 11.71
CA LEU A 48 12.36 20.29 12.51
C LEU A 48 11.16 20.71 11.65
N VAL A 49 11.34 21.69 10.76
CA VAL A 49 10.31 22.11 9.81
C VAL A 49 9.96 20.97 8.86
N GLN A 50 10.95 20.27 8.30
CA GLN A 50 10.73 19.12 7.43
C GLN A 50 10.02 17.96 8.15
N ALA A 51 10.39 17.65 9.40
CA ALA A 51 9.76 16.62 10.19
C ALA A 51 8.29 16.97 10.52
N ASN A 52 7.99 18.24 10.82
CA ASN A 52 6.62 18.68 11.01
C ASN A 52 5.84 18.69 9.69
N LEU A 53 6.44 19.15 8.59
CA LEU A 53 5.84 19.10 7.27
C LEU A 53 5.48 17.66 6.88
N ALA A 54 6.38 16.70 7.14
CA ALA A 54 6.14 15.28 6.91
C ALA A 54 4.94 14.76 7.71
N LYS A 55 4.74 15.19 8.96
CA LYS A 55 3.54 14.82 9.74
C LYS A 55 2.26 15.36 9.11
N TRP A 56 2.27 16.64 8.70
CA TRP A 56 1.11 17.29 8.07
C TRP A 56 0.76 16.70 6.70
N THR A 57 1.77 16.24 5.98
CA THR A 57 1.64 15.70 4.62
C THR A 57 1.60 14.17 4.60
N ALA A 58 1.55 13.52 5.77
CA ALA A 58 1.65 12.06 5.91
C ALA A 58 2.85 11.45 5.15
N GLY A 59 3.99 12.15 5.13
CA GLY A 59 5.23 11.73 4.49
C GLY A 59 5.36 12.11 3.00
N ILE A 60 4.35 12.77 2.43
CA ILE A 60 4.35 13.15 1.02
C ILE A 60 5.07 14.49 0.83
N SER A 61 6.10 14.54 -0.02
CA SER A 61 6.82 15.78 -0.30
C SER A 61 6.00 16.75 -1.19
N PRO A 62 5.57 17.92 -0.68
CA PRO A 62 4.82 18.90 -1.49
C PRO A 62 5.66 19.47 -2.63
N ALA A 63 6.97 19.62 -2.40
CA ALA A 63 7.90 20.10 -3.42
C ALA A 63 8.02 19.10 -4.58
N ALA A 64 8.03 17.79 -4.28
CA ALA A 64 8.07 16.76 -5.31
C ALA A 64 6.78 16.74 -6.15
N ILE A 65 5.61 16.85 -5.51
CA ILE A 65 4.33 16.96 -6.22
C ILE A 65 4.29 18.22 -7.07
N GLY A 66 4.56 19.39 -6.47
CA GLY A 66 4.49 20.68 -7.16
C GLY A 66 5.43 20.78 -8.36
N SER A 67 6.67 20.31 -8.21
CA SER A 67 7.62 20.27 -9.33
C SER A 67 7.21 19.27 -10.42
N SER A 68 6.64 18.12 -10.05
CA SER A 68 6.12 17.14 -11.02
C SER A 68 4.97 17.72 -11.83
N TYR A 69 3.98 18.34 -11.17
CA TYR A 69 2.86 19.00 -11.85
C TYR A 69 3.30 20.17 -12.74
N SER A 70 4.26 20.97 -12.28
CA SER A 70 4.82 22.07 -13.09
C SER A 70 5.50 21.54 -14.35
N THR A 71 6.32 20.49 -14.21
CA THR A 71 7.02 19.86 -15.34
C THR A 71 6.03 19.27 -16.33
N TRP A 72 5.03 18.54 -15.85
CA TRP A 72 3.95 18.00 -16.67
C TRP A 72 3.21 19.10 -17.44
N LEU A 73 2.80 20.16 -16.76
CA LEU A 73 2.08 21.28 -17.38
C LEU A 73 2.91 21.90 -18.52
N TRP A 74 4.20 22.15 -18.28
CA TRP A 74 5.08 22.74 -19.28
C TRP A 74 5.31 21.81 -20.48
N GLN A 75 5.47 20.50 -20.28
CA GLN A 75 5.64 19.54 -21.37
C GLN A 75 4.36 19.38 -22.19
N LEU A 76 3.21 19.31 -21.51
CA LEU A 76 1.90 19.23 -22.15
C LEU A 76 1.63 20.48 -23.00
N ALA A 77 1.91 21.68 -22.46
CA ALA A 77 1.74 22.94 -23.18
C ALA A 77 2.59 23.04 -24.46
N GLN A 78 3.74 22.36 -24.50
CA GLN A 78 4.64 22.32 -25.66
C GLN A 78 4.35 21.14 -26.61
N SER A 79 3.30 20.36 -26.34
CA SER A 79 2.91 19.17 -27.11
C SER A 79 1.62 19.42 -27.90
N PRO A 80 1.68 20.12 -29.06
CA PRO A 80 0.47 20.50 -29.79
C PRO A 80 -0.38 19.30 -30.23
N GLY A 81 0.23 18.16 -30.58
CA GLY A 81 -0.51 16.96 -30.97
C GLY A 81 -1.39 16.41 -29.84
N VAL A 82 -0.85 16.30 -28.63
CA VAL A 82 -1.59 15.86 -27.43
C VAL A 82 -2.67 16.88 -27.09
N LEU A 83 -2.36 18.18 -27.14
CA LEU A 83 -3.37 19.23 -26.91
C LEU A 83 -4.53 19.15 -27.89
N TRP A 84 -4.27 18.88 -29.18
CA TRP A 84 -5.31 18.68 -30.18
C TRP A 84 -6.14 17.43 -29.91
N GLU A 85 -5.49 16.32 -29.55
CA GLU A 85 -6.19 15.09 -29.14
C GLU A 85 -7.14 15.39 -27.97
N LEU A 86 -6.65 16.06 -26.92
CA LEU A 86 -7.45 16.42 -25.75
C LEU A 86 -8.58 17.41 -26.08
N ALA A 87 -8.32 18.42 -26.92
CA ALA A 87 -9.31 19.42 -27.31
C ALA A 87 -10.46 18.82 -28.11
N PHE A 88 -10.15 17.89 -29.02
CA PHE A 88 -11.15 17.22 -29.86
C PHE A 88 -11.65 15.89 -29.29
N TYR A 89 -11.13 15.45 -28.14
CA TYR A 89 -11.54 14.21 -27.50
C TYR A 89 -13.07 14.07 -27.38
N PRO A 90 -13.82 15.08 -26.88
CA PRO A 90 -15.27 14.96 -26.77
C PRO A 90 -15.96 14.80 -28.12
N VAL A 91 -15.40 15.39 -29.19
CA VAL A 91 -15.96 15.29 -30.55
C VAL A 91 -15.74 13.88 -31.10
N PHE A 92 -14.54 13.33 -30.96
CA PHE A 92 -14.23 12.00 -31.49
C PHE A 92 -14.87 10.86 -30.70
N HIS A 93 -15.08 11.02 -29.38
CA HIS A 93 -15.65 9.99 -28.51
C HIS A 93 -17.14 10.23 -28.18
N ALA A 94 -17.78 11.28 -28.73
CA ALA A 94 -19.21 11.54 -28.51
C ALA A 94 -20.07 10.35 -28.95
N ASN A 95 -19.78 9.78 -30.12
CA ASN A 95 -20.52 8.64 -30.64
C ASN A 95 -20.36 7.41 -29.74
N ASP A 96 -19.15 7.14 -29.25
CA ASP A 96 -18.89 6.02 -28.34
C ASP A 96 -19.60 6.21 -27.00
N CYS A 97 -19.56 7.42 -26.44
CA CYS A 97 -20.29 7.76 -25.22
C CYS A 97 -21.81 7.55 -25.38
N VAL A 98 -22.39 8.05 -26.47
CA VAL A 98 -23.82 7.87 -26.77
C VAL A 98 -24.17 6.40 -26.98
N ASN A 99 -23.34 5.66 -27.73
CA ASN A 99 -23.52 4.23 -27.94
C ASN A 99 -23.42 3.45 -26.63
N ASN A 100 -22.48 3.79 -25.74
CA ASN A 100 -22.38 3.14 -24.44
C ASN A 100 -23.63 3.39 -23.59
N ILE A 101 -24.14 4.63 -23.56
CA ILE A 101 -25.36 4.96 -22.80
C ILE A 101 -26.59 4.20 -23.33
N ILE A 102 -26.74 4.07 -24.64
CA ILE A 102 -27.96 3.54 -25.27
C ILE A 102 -27.90 2.02 -25.46
N CYS A 103 -26.76 1.50 -25.91
CA CYS A 103 -26.64 0.14 -26.44
C CYS A 103 -25.94 -0.82 -25.47
N VAL A 104 -25.14 -0.33 -24.52
CA VAL A 104 -24.37 -1.18 -23.59
C VAL A 104 -25.10 -1.28 -22.26
N GLU A 105 -25.40 -2.51 -21.83
CA GLU A 105 -26.19 -2.78 -20.62
C GLU A 105 -25.58 -2.18 -19.34
N ARG A 106 -24.25 -2.22 -19.20
CA ARG A 106 -23.53 -1.72 -18.02
C ARG A 106 -22.40 -0.77 -18.37
N ALA A 107 -22.18 0.24 -17.53
CA ALA A 107 -21.08 1.17 -17.70
C ALA A 107 -19.73 0.45 -17.65
N ALA A 108 -18.80 0.85 -18.52
CA ALA A 108 -17.49 0.21 -18.70
C ALA A 108 -17.56 -1.33 -18.88
N ASP A 109 -18.60 -1.85 -19.53
CA ASP A 109 -18.87 -3.29 -19.67
C ASP A 109 -18.93 -4.05 -18.32
N GLY A 110 -19.24 -3.35 -17.22
CA GLY A 110 -19.25 -3.91 -15.87
C GLY A 110 -17.87 -4.17 -15.26
N LYS A 111 -16.79 -3.68 -15.87
CA LYS A 111 -15.42 -3.79 -15.33
C LYS A 111 -15.17 -2.83 -14.17
N ASP A 112 -15.83 -1.67 -14.17
CA ASP A 112 -15.71 -0.69 -13.10
C ASP A 112 -16.57 -1.09 -11.88
N VAL A 113 -15.92 -1.25 -10.73
CA VAL A 113 -16.58 -1.65 -9.49
C VAL A 113 -17.55 -0.58 -8.98
N ARG A 114 -17.30 0.70 -9.27
CA ARG A 114 -18.10 1.84 -8.78
C ARG A 114 -19.51 1.85 -9.39
N PHE A 115 -19.64 1.41 -10.64
CA PHE A 115 -20.88 1.47 -11.42
C PHE A 115 -21.48 0.07 -11.70
N LYS A 116 -21.10 -0.93 -10.91
CA LYS A 116 -21.47 -2.34 -11.16
C LYS A 116 -22.94 -2.67 -10.88
N LYS A 117 -23.58 -1.95 -9.95
CA LYS A 117 -24.96 -2.23 -9.52
C LYS A 117 -25.98 -1.81 -10.57
N ASP A 118 -27.07 -2.55 -10.66
CA ASP A 118 -28.14 -2.30 -11.65
C ASP A 118 -28.83 -0.93 -11.44
N SER A 119 -28.72 -0.34 -10.25
CA SER A 119 -29.20 1.01 -9.95
C SER A 119 -28.53 2.12 -10.77
N TRP A 120 -27.36 1.85 -11.38
CA TRP A 120 -26.66 2.77 -12.27
C TRP A 120 -27.11 2.70 -13.73
N GLN A 121 -27.88 1.69 -14.12
CA GLN A 121 -28.34 1.52 -15.50
C GLN A 121 -29.41 2.55 -15.94
N PRO A 122 -30.41 2.92 -15.12
CA PRO A 122 -31.41 3.88 -15.56
C PRO A 122 -30.86 5.31 -15.62
N MET A 123 -31.47 6.13 -16.48
CA MET A 123 -31.24 7.57 -16.51
C MET A 123 -31.79 8.24 -15.24
N PRO A 124 -31.12 9.27 -14.69
CA PRO A 124 -29.93 9.96 -15.21
C PRO A 124 -28.58 9.34 -14.77
N TRP A 125 -28.59 8.32 -13.92
CA TRP A 125 -27.37 7.77 -13.29
C TRP A 125 -26.39 7.22 -14.32
N ARG A 126 -26.90 6.62 -15.40
CA ARG A 126 -26.08 6.15 -16.50
C ARG A 126 -25.27 7.26 -17.17
N LEU A 127 -25.85 8.44 -17.32
CA LEU A 127 -25.17 9.61 -17.88
C LEU A 127 -24.02 10.07 -16.98
N PHE A 128 -24.21 10.05 -15.66
CA PHE A 128 -23.14 10.40 -14.72
C PHE A 128 -22.00 9.39 -14.75
N ALA A 129 -22.31 8.09 -14.79
CA ALA A 129 -21.31 7.04 -14.87
C ALA A 129 -20.49 7.13 -16.18
N GLU A 130 -21.14 7.17 -17.33
CA GLU A 130 -20.46 7.25 -18.63
C GLU A 130 -19.72 8.57 -18.81
N GLY A 131 -20.33 9.70 -18.45
CA GLY A 131 -19.67 11.00 -18.54
C GLY A 131 -18.41 11.08 -17.67
N PHE A 132 -18.45 10.47 -16.49
CA PHE A 132 -17.29 10.39 -15.61
C PHE A 132 -16.19 9.48 -16.17
N LEU A 133 -16.53 8.32 -16.74
CA LEU A 133 -15.55 7.44 -17.41
C LEU A 133 -14.86 8.12 -18.60
N GLN A 134 -15.59 8.94 -19.36
CA GLN A 134 -15.02 9.75 -20.44
C GLN A 134 -14.06 10.81 -19.89
N MET A 135 -14.41 11.45 -18.77
CA MET A 135 -13.52 12.39 -18.08
C MET A 135 -12.25 11.70 -17.55
N GLU A 136 -12.35 10.47 -17.05
CA GLU A 136 -11.19 9.69 -16.61
C GLU A 136 -10.27 9.30 -17.76
N ASP A 137 -10.80 8.87 -18.92
CA ASP A 137 -9.97 8.61 -20.10
C ASP A 137 -9.29 9.89 -20.58
N TRP A 138 -10.02 11.01 -20.62
CA TRP A 138 -9.43 12.30 -20.96
C TRP A 138 -8.24 12.65 -20.08
N TRP A 139 -8.39 12.53 -18.75
CA TRP A 139 -7.31 12.81 -17.80
C TRP A 139 -6.18 11.79 -17.85
N ARG A 140 -6.47 10.52 -18.15
CA ARG A 140 -5.45 9.50 -18.39
C ARG A 140 -4.56 9.96 -19.54
N ARG A 141 -5.14 10.26 -20.72
CA ARG A 141 -4.39 10.77 -21.89
C ARG A 141 -3.67 12.08 -21.62
N ALA A 142 -4.25 12.96 -20.80
CA ALA A 142 -3.59 14.20 -20.43
C ALA A 142 -2.34 13.99 -19.56
N THR A 143 -2.26 12.86 -18.84
CA THR A 143 -1.21 12.59 -17.84
C THR A 143 -0.27 11.45 -18.19
N THR A 144 -0.58 10.63 -19.19
CA THR A 144 0.23 9.50 -19.67
C THR A 144 0.70 9.74 -21.10
N ASP A 145 1.83 9.15 -21.48
CA ASP A 145 2.38 9.20 -22.84
C ASP A 145 2.64 10.63 -23.39
N VAL A 146 2.84 11.61 -22.51
CA VAL A 146 3.19 12.99 -22.91
C VAL A 146 4.64 13.01 -23.41
N PRO A 147 4.92 13.45 -24.65
CA PRO A 147 6.26 13.45 -25.20
C PRO A 147 7.26 14.24 -24.35
N GLY A 148 8.42 13.64 -24.06
CA GLY A 148 9.49 14.29 -23.29
C GLY A 148 9.25 14.35 -21.78
N LEU A 149 8.15 13.78 -21.27
CA LEU A 149 7.89 13.72 -19.84
C LEU A 149 8.71 12.59 -19.17
N PRO A 150 9.46 12.86 -18.09
CA PRO A 150 10.16 11.79 -17.37
C PRO A 150 9.19 10.80 -16.73
N ASN A 151 9.49 9.49 -16.82
CA ASN A 151 8.66 8.41 -16.28
C ASN A 151 8.26 8.60 -14.80
N GLN A 152 9.16 9.15 -13.97
CA GLN A 152 8.85 9.40 -12.56
C GLN A 152 7.79 10.50 -12.39
N VAL A 153 7.90 11.58 -13.18
CA VAL A 153 6.93 12.69 -13.18
C VAL A 153 5.57 12.21 -13.68
N GLU A 154 5.55 11.45 -14.77
CA GLU A 154 4.34 10.84 -15.32
C GLU A 154 3.62 9.99 -14.26
N ARG A 155 4.35 9.06 -13.61
CA ARG A 155 3.80 8.21 -12.54
C ARG A 155 3.22 9.04 -11.40
N THR A 156 3.93 10.09 -10.96
CA THR A 156 3.45 10.95 -9.88
C THR A 156 2.16 11.67 -10.27
N VAL A 157 2.12 12.32 -11.43
CA VAL A 157 0.97 13.12 -11.87
C VAL A 157 -0.23 12.23 -12.21
N SER A 158 -0.01 11.12 -12.92
CA SER A 158 -1.07 10.16 -13.26
C SER A 158 -1.69 9.55 -12.00
N PHE A 159 -0.85 9.13 -11.03
CA PHE A 159 -1.33 8.59 -9.76
C PHE A 159 -2.20 9.59 -8.97
N TRP A 160 -1.70 10.81 -8.76
CA TRP A 160 -2.42 11.82 -7.97
C TRP A 160 -3.66 12.36 -8.67
N THR A 161 -3.62 12.47 -10.00
CA THR A 161 -4.79 12.80 -10.81
C THR A 161 -5.85 11.71 -10.68
N ARG A 162 -5.48 10.44 -10.82
CA ARG A 162 -6.40 9.32 -10.60
C ARG A 162 -6.99 9.33 -9.19
N GLN A 163 -6.17 9.53 -8.16
CA GLN A 163 -6.65 9.59 -6.77
C GLN A 163 -7.66 10.72 -6.55
N SER A 164 -7.46 11.84 -7.24
CA SER A 164 -8.36 13.01 -7.19
C SER A 164 -9.66 12.75 -7.95
N LEU A 165 -9.60 12.10 -9.11
CA LEU A 165 -10.78 11.67 -9.87
C LEU A 165 -11.60 10.64 -9.09
N ASP A 166 -10.96 9.65 -8.49
CA ASP A 166 -11.61 8.65 -7.64
C ASP A 166 -12.36 9.31 -6.47
N ALA A 167 -11.79 10.36 -5.87
CA ALA A 167 -12.45 11.14 -4.81
C ALA A 167 -13.65 11.95 -5.33
N LEU A 168 -13.56 12.47 -6.56
CA LEU A 168 -14.61 13.25 -7.24
C LEU A 168 -15.61 12.38 -8.00
N SER A 169 -15.53 11.05 -7.89
CA SER A 169 -16.45 10.12 -8.53
C SER A 169 -17.92 10.38 -8.14
N PRO A 170 -18.87 10.27 -9.08
CA PRO A 170 -20.31 10.32 -8.82
C PRO A 170 -20.76 9.37 -7.72
N SER A 171 -20.05 8.26 -7.51
CA SER A 171 -20.37 7.29 -6.46
C SER A 171 -20.26 7.86 -5.04
N ASN A 172 -19.57 8.99 -4.86
CA ASN A 172 -19.25 9.52 -3.53
C ASN A 172 -20.25 10.58 -3.04
N PHE A 173 -21.18 11.04 -3.89
CA PHE A 173 -22.10 12.12 -3.54
C PHE A 173 -23.55 11.64 -3.56
N VAL A 174 -24.33 12.08 -2.56
CA VAL A 174 -25.75 11.69 -2.40
C VAL A 174 -26.59 12.03 -3.64
N TRP A 175 -26.28 13.14 -4.32
CA TRP A 175 -27.08 13.62 -5.45
C TRP A 175 -26.76 12.90 -6.77
N SER A 176 -25.60 12.25 -6.89
CA SER A 176 -25.15 11.59 -8.11
C SER A 176 -24.99 10.07 -7.98
N ASN A 177 -25.14 9.52 -6.76
CA ASN A 177 -25.19 8.09 -6.49
C ASN A 177 -26.65 7.62 -6.31
N PRO A 178 -27.16 6.71 -7.15
CA PRO A 178 -28.54 6.23 -7.08
C PRO A 178 -28.88 5.56 -5.74
N ASP A 179 -27.99 4.73 -5.21
CA ASP A 179 -28.25 3.99 -3.98
C ASP A 179 -28.36 4.94 -2.79
N LEU A 180 -27.43 5.88 -2.68
CA LEU A 180 -27.45 6.89 -1.62
C LEU A 180 -28.65 7.82 -1.76
N PHE A 181 -28.98 8.24 -2.98
CA PHE A 181 -30.12 9.10 -3.25
C PHE A 181 -31.44 8.43 -2.84
N HIS A 182 -31.66 7.19 -3.30
CA HIS A 182 -32.88 6.44 -3.01
C HIS A 182 -32.98 6.09 -1.52
N GLU A 183 -31.87 5.71 -0.89
CA GLU A 183 -31.87 5.41 0.55
C GLU A 183 -32.12 6.66 1.39
N ALA A 184 -31.47 7.78 1.07
CA ALA A 184 -31.70 9.05 1.77
C ALA A 184 -33.16 9.50 1.63
N ARG A 185 -33.77 9.30 0.45
CA ARG A 185 -35.20 9.58 0.25
C ARG A 185 -36.08 8.62 1.06
N ARG A 186 -35.76 7.33 1.08
CA ARG A 186 -36.52 6.29 1.79
C ARG A 186 -36.52 6.49 3.29
N THR A 187 -35.37 6.85 3.87
CA THR A 187 -35.21 7.06 5.31
C THR A 187 -35.47 8.50 5.75
N GLY A 188 -35.87 9.40 4.85
CA GLY A 188 -36.00 10.82 5.16
C GLY A 188 -34.69 11.47 5.65
N GLY A 189 -33.53 10.95 5.20
CA GLY A 189 -32.20 11.42 5.59
C GLY A 189 -31.63 10.82 6.87
N LEU A 190 -32.35 9.93 7.58
CA LEU A 190 -31.84 9.29 8.80
C LEU A 190 -30.53 8.52 8.60
N ASN A 191 -30.34 7.89 7.42
CA ASN A 191 -29.10 7.22 7.06
C ASN A 191 -27.87 8.16 7.10
N LEU A 192 -28.04 9.42 6.67
CA LEU A 192 -26.97 10.42 6.66
C LEU A 192 -26.64 10.91 8.07
N ILE A 193 -27.66 11.04 8.92
CA ILE A 193 -27.48 11.41 10.33
C ILE A 193 -26.71 10.32 11.07
N GLN A 194 -27.13 9.06 10.91
CA GLN A 194 -26.45 7.90 11.49
C GLN A 194 -25.01 7.78 10.98
N GLY A 195 -24.80 7.92 9.66
CA GLY A 195 -23.46 7.91 9.08
C GLY A 195 -22.56 9.04 9.61
N SER A 196 -23.13 10.22 9.87
CA SER A 196 -22.40 11.35 10.45
C SER A 196 -22.04 11.13 11.92
N GLN A 197 -22.89 10.45 12.68
CA GLN A 197 -22.60 10.05 14.06
C GLN A 197 -21.42 9.06 14.10
N ILE A 198 -21.47 8.03 13.26
CA ILE A 198 -20.36 7.06 13.13
C ILE A 198 -19.07 7.77 12.70
N ALA A 199 -19.14 8.67 11.72
CA ALA A 199 -17.97 9.43 11.27
C ALA A 199 -17.38 10.32 12.38
N PHE A 200 -18.23 10.88 13.24
CA PHE A 200 -17.80 11.68 14.39
C PHE A 200 -17.15 10.81 15.49
N GLU A 201 -17.72 9.64 15.76
CA GLU A 201 -17.17 8.64 16.68
C GLU A 201 -15.78 8.18 16.20
N ASP A 202 -15.65 7.77 14.94
CA ASP A 202 -14.38 7.37 14.32
C ASP A 202 -13.32 8.49 14.39
N TRP A 203 -13.74 9.74 14.20
CA TRP A 203 -12.86 10.89 14.28
C TRP A 203 -12.37 11.13 15.71
N LEU A 204 -13.27 11.01 16.70
CA LEU A 204 -12.93 11.13 18.12
C LEU A 204 -12.01 10.00 18.59
N GLU A 205 -12.26 8.77 18.15
CA GLU A 205 -11.39 7.61 18.43
C GLU A 205 -9.97 7.86 17.91
N LYS A 206 -9.82 8.34 16.66
CA LYS A 206 -8.51 8.69 16.08
C LYS A 206 -7.79 9.81 16.82
N LEU A 207 -8.52 10.81 17.31
CA LEU A 207 -7.93 11.91 18.08
C LEU A 207 -7.50 11.49 19.49
N THR A 208 -8.31 10.66 20.15
CA THR A 208 -8.06 10.22 21.53
C THR A 208 -7.13 9.01 21.61
N GLY A 209 -6.95 8.29 20.50
CA GLY A 209 -6.28 6.99 20.48
C GLY A 209 -7.06 5.89 21.18
N ALA A 210 -8.35 6.11 21.47
CA ALA A 210 -9.21 5.10 22.05
C ALA A 210 -9.37 3.92 21.07
N PRO A 211 -9.40 2.67 21.56
CA PRO A 211 -9.63 1.53 20.70
C PRO A 211 -11.08 1.55 20.18
N PRO A 212 -11.34 1.02 18.97
CA PRO A 212 -12.69 0.99 18.41
C PRO A 212 -13.68 0.29 19.33
N THR A 213 -14.90 0.82 19.40
CA THR A 213 -15.99 0.22 20.19
C THR A 213 -16.19 -1.26 19.82
N GLY A 214 -16.22 -2.15 20.80
CA GLY A 214 -16.37 -3.61 20.63
C GLY A 214 -15.06 -4.38 20.51
N SER A 215 -13.92 -3.71 20.36
CA SER A 215 -12.60 -4.35 20.33
C SER A 215 -12.19 -4.97 21.67
N GLU A 216 -12.79 -4.51 22.79
CA GLU A 216 -12.63 -5.07 24.12
C GLU A 216 -13.04 -6.54 24.23
N HIS A 217 -13.87 -7.02 23.29
CA HIS A 217 -14.29 -8.41 23.22
C HIS A 217 -13.23 -9.34 22.57
N PHE A 218 -12.22 -8.77 21.92
CA PHE A 218 -11.23 -9.51 21.13
C PHE A 218 -9.81 -9.30 21.66
N ILE A 219 -9.53 -9.84 22.85
CA ILE A 219 -8.19 -9.74 23.45
C ILE A 219 -7.31 -10.88 22.91
N PRO A 220 -6.17 -10.58 22.26
CA PRO A 220 -5.23 -11.60 21.82
C PRO A 220 -4.71 -12.45 22.99
N GLY A 221 -4.66 -13.77 22.79
CA GLY A 221 -4.33 -14.77 23.81
C GLY A 221 -5.49 -15.18 24.73
N LYS A 222 -6.66 -14.54 24.63
CA LYS A 222 -7.86 -14.93 25.40
C LYS A 222 -9.05 -15.31 24.53
N GLN A 223 -9.40 -14.47 23.56
CA GLN A 223 -10.50 -14.73 22.60
C GLN A 223 -10.00 -14.96 21.18
N VAL A 224 -8.88 -14.32 20.80
CA VAL A 224 -8.23 -14.49 19.49
C VAL A 224 -6.79 -14.95 19.68
N ALA A 225 -6.18 -15.59 18.66
CA ALA A 225 -4.82 -16.15 18.76
C ALA A 225 -4.68 -17.15 19.91
N ILE A 226 -5.65 -18.05 20.05
CA ILE A 226 -5.73 -19.01 21.16
C ILE A 226 -5.35 -20.45 20.76
N THR A 227 -4.77 -20.65 19.57
CA THR A 227 -4.25 -21.96 19.20
C THR A 227 -3.03 -22.27 20.08
N PRO A 228 -3.01 -23.39 20.82
CA PRO A 228 -1.90 -23.70 21.73
C PRO A 228 -0.56 -23.74 20.99
N GLY A 229 0.41 -23.00 21.51
CA GLY A 229 1.74 -22.87 20.93
C GLY A 229 2.69 -22.16 21.89
N ARG A 230 3.98 -22.18 21.55
CA ARG A 230 5.05 -21.59 22.35
C ARG A 230 6.05 -20.85 21.47
N VAL A 231 6.61 -19.77 21.99
CA VAL A 231 7.75 -19.09 21.37
C VAL A 231 8.97 -20.00 21.50
N VAL A 232 9.56 -20.39 20.37
CA VAL A 232 10.75 -21.26 20.32
C VAL A 232 12.03 -20.50 19.98
N PHE A 233 11.90 -19.30 19.40
CA PHE A 233 13.01 -18.42 19.10
C PHE A 233 12.56 -16.96 19.18
N GLN A 234 13.45 -16.08 19.62
CA GLN A 234 13.20 -14.66 19.72
C GLN A 234 14.49 -13.89 19.44
N ASN A 235 14.37 -12.79 18.70
CA ASN A 235 15.42 -11.79 18.56
C ASN A 235 14.80 -10.38 18.58
N HIS A 236 15.54 -9.38 18.08
CA HIS A 236 15.05 -8.00 18.04
C HIS A 236 13.79 -7.83 17.18
N LEU A 237 13.71 -8.50 16.03
CA LEU A 237 12.63 -8.30 15.05
C LEU A 237 11.47 -9.28 15.16
N ILE A 238 11.73 -10.51 15.63
CA ILE A 238 10.75 -11.58 15.58
C ILE A 238 10.66 -12.42 16.85
N GLU A 239 9.47 -12.96 17.07
CA GLU A 239 9.22 -14.14 17.87
C GLU A 239 8.74 -15.26 16.92
N LEU A 240 9.42 -16.40 16.92
CA LEU A 240 9.00 -17.59 16.18
C LEU A 240 8.15 -18.47 17.09
N ILE A 241 6.89 -18.67 16.72
CA ILE A 241 5.94 -19.47 17.48
C ILE A 241 5.83 -20.85 16.82
N GLN A 242 6.04 -21.91 17.60
CA GLN A 242 5.73 -23.28 17.22
C GLN A 242 4.40 -23.69 17.87
N TYR A 243 3.44 -24.15 17.08
CA TYR A 243 2.15 -24.61 17.60
C TYR A 243 2.19 -26.08 18.03
N GLU A 244 1.39 -26.42 19.02
CA GLU A 244 1.26 -27.78 19.53
C GLU A 244 0.54 -28.68 18.52
N ALA A 245 1.05 -29.90 18.34
CA ALA A 245 0.44 -30.88 17.45
C ALA A 245 -0.92 -31.34 18.02
N GLN A 246 -1.97 -31.32 17.18
CA GLN A 246 -3.32 -31.79 17.55
C GLN A 246 -3.60 -33.22 17.05
N THR A 247 -2.58 -33.92 16.56
CA THR A 247 -2.66 -35.28 16.01
C THR A 247 -1.56 -36.15 16.61
N LYS A 248 -1.73 -37.49 16.53
CA LYS A 248 -0.73 -38.44 17.05
C LYS A 248 0.56 -38.48 16.23
N THR A 249 0.46 -38.22 14.93
CA THR A 249 1.57 -38.25 13.97
C THR A 249 1.47 -37.04 13.06
N VAL A 250 2.60 -36.44 12.74
CA VAL A 250 2.69 -35.25 11.89
C VAL A 250 3.48 -35.54 10.60
N TYR A 251 3.27 -34.72 9.57
CA TYR A 251 4.10 -34.74 8.37
C TYR A 251 5.55 -34.38 8.69
N LYS A 252 6.49 -34.95 7.92
CA LYS A 252 7.93 -34.72 8.08
C LYS A 252 8.32 -33.26 7.80
N GLU A 253 7.71 -32.65 6.79
CA GLU A 253 8.00 -31.28 6.37
C GLU A 253 7.11 -30.30 7.13
N PRO A 254 7.68 -29.37 7.91
CA PRO A 254 6.91 -28.36 8.62
C PRO A 254 6.45 -27.24 7.67
N ILE A 255 5.45 -26.48 8.11
CA ILE A 255 5.00 -25.26 7.44
C ILE A 255 5.50 -24.06 8.23
N LEU A 256 6.33 -23.23 7.61
CA LEU A 256 6.70 -21.91 8.13
C LEU A 256 5.84 -20.84 7.47
N ILE A 257 5.14 -20.07 8.29
CA ILE A 257 4.30 -18.96 7.86
C ILE A 257 5.03 -17.65 8.14
N ILE A 258 5.26 -16.87 7.08
CA ILE A 258 5.82 -15.53 7.13
C ILE A 258 4.69 -14.53 6.81
N PRO A 259 3.99 -13.97 7.81
CA PRO A 259 2.89 -13.05 7.57
C PRO A 259 3.41 -11.67 7.11
N ALA A 260 2.53 -10.88 6.50
CA ALA A 260 2.82 -9.48 6.19
C ALA A 260 3.00 -8.65 7.47
N TRP A 261 4.05 -7.82 7.55
CA TRP A 261 4.36 -7.00 8.74
C TRP A 261 3.42 -5.81 8.97
N ILE A 262 2.57 -5.46 8.00
CA ILE A 262 1.58 -4.39 8.15
C ILE A 262 0.46 -4.81 9.12
N MET A 263 0.16 -6.11 9.19
CA MET A 263 -0.83 -6.68 10.10
C MET A 263 -0.15 -7.60 11.12
N LYS A 264 -0.82 -7.87 12.23
CA LYS A 264 -0.32 -8.85 13.21
C LYS A 264 -0.59 -10.28 12.73
N TYR A 265 0.28 -11.21 13.15
CA TYR A 265 0.26 -12.61 12.70
C TYR A 265 -1.10 -13.31 12.93
N TYR A 266 -1.84 -12.91 13.96
CA TYR A 266 -3.10 -13.53 14.35
C TYR A 266 -4.25 -13.34 13.36
N ILE A 267 -4.07 -12.59 12.26
CA ILE A 267 -5.01 -12.66 11.13
C ILE A 267 -5.14 -14.08 10.57
N LEU A 268 -4.09 -14.89 10.71
CA LEU A 268 -4.07 -16.31 10.33
C LEU A 268 -4.49 -17.25 11.48
N ASP A 269 -4.68 -16.69 12.67
CA ASP A 269 -5.07 -17.41 13.89
C ASP A 269 -6.09 -16.59 14.70
N LEU A 270 -7.22 -16.24 14.08
CA LEU A 270 -8.24 -15.41 14.71
C LEU A 270 -8.95 -16.19 15.82
N SER A 271 -10.09 -16.80 15.51
CA SER A 271 -10.88 -17.57 16.46
C SER A 271 -10.86 -19.07 16.10
N PRO A 272 -11.30 -19.97 16.99
CA PRO A 272 -11.25 -21.41 16.75
C PRO A 272 -12.00 -21.92 15.51
N HIS A 273 -12.91 -21.13 14.93
CA HIS A 273 -13.70 -21.50 13.75
C HIS A 273 -13.16 -20.91 12.44
N ASN A 274 -12.25 -19.92 12.50
CA ASN A 274 -11.67 -19.26 11.33
C ASN A 274 -10.14 -19.11 11.43
N SER A 275 -9.48 -20.00 12.18
CA SER A 275 -8.02 -20.06 12.29
C SER A 275 -7.44 -21.03 11.25
N LEU A 276 -6.60 -20.49 10.35
CA LEU A 276 -5.82 -21.29 9.39
C LEU A 276 -4.79 -22.14 10.13
N VAL A 277 -4.12 -21.56 11.14
CA VAL A 277 -3.13 -22.27 11.95
C VAL A 277 -3.75 -23.50 12.60
N LYS A 278 -4.88 -23.33 13.31
CA LYS A 278 -5.60 -24.42 13.97
C LYS A 278 -5.97 -25.51 12.98
N TRP A 279 -6.47 -25.12 11.80
CA TRP A 279 -6.80 -26.06 10.75
C TRP A 279 -5.56 -26.86 10.32
N LEU A 280 -4.44 -26.21 10.03
CA LEU A 280 -3.19 -26.88 9.62
C LEU A 280 -2.66 -27.86 10.68
N VAL A 281 -2.62 -27.48 11.96
CA VAL A 281 -2.17 -28.40 13.02
C VAL A 281 -3.13 -29.58 13.21
N SER A 282 -4.43 -29.38 12.99
CA SER A 282 -5.42 -30.46 13.00
C SER A 282 -5.28 -31.42 11.82
N GLN A 283 -4.75 -30.96 10.68
CA GLN A 283 -4.43 -31.81 9.52
C GLN A 283 -3.12 -32.58 9.69
N GLY A 284 -2.39 -32.36 10.80
CA GLY A 284 -1.13 -33.07 11.09
C GLY A 284 0.12 -32.36 10.57
N HIS A 285 0.06 -31.07 10.26
CA HIS A 285 1.28 -30.29 10.00
C HIS A 285 1.89 -29.77 11.29
N THR A 286 3.22 -29.79 11.38
CA THR A 286 3.95 -28.94 12.33
C THR A 286 3.98 -27.53 11.75
N VAL A 287 3.42 -26.57 12.48
CA VAL A 287 3.27 -25.19 11.99
C VAL A 287 4.12 -24.25 12.84
N PHE A 288 4.89 -23.41 12.16
CA PHE A 288 5.62 -22.29 12.72
C PHE A 288 5.07 -20.98 12.13
N ILE A 289 4.99 -19.92 12.93
CA ILE A 289 4.63 -18.59 12.44
C ILE A 289 5.57 -17.54 13.02
N ILE A 290 5.97 -16.59 12.18
CA ILE A 290 6.71 -15.41 12.61
C ILE A 290 5.73 -14.38 13.16
N SER A 291 5.94 -13.97 14.40
CA SER A 291 5.33 -12.79 15.02
C SER A 291 6.32 -11.62 14.94
N TRP A 292 6.03 -10.65 14.07
CA TRP A 292 6.85 -9.45 13.91
C TRP A 292 6.69 -8.50 15.10
N ARG A 293 7.81 -7.91 15.54
CA ARG A 293 7.81 -6.80 16.49
C ARG A 293 7.17 -5.57 15.84
N ASN A 294 6.36 -4.84 16.61
CA ASN A 294 5.89 -3.51 16.23
C ASN A 294 7.05 -2.51 16.35
N PRO A 295 7.45 -1.81 15.27
CA PRO A 295 8.56 -0.89 15.31
C PRO A 295 8.34 0.28 16.28
N ASP A 296 9.41 0.69 16.96
CA ASP A 296 9.44 1.89 17.79
C ASP A 296 10.42 2.95 17.22
N LYS A 297 10.73 3.99 17.99
CA LYS A 297 11.60 5.09 17.53
C LYS A 297 13.04 4.63 17.28
N GLU A 298 13.50 3.61 17.99
CA GLU A 298 14.86 3.06 17.88
C GLU A 298 15.00 2.25 16.59
N ASP A 299 13.89 1.77 16.03
CA ASP A 299 13.84 0.98 14.79
C ASP A 299 13.87 1.82 13.50
N ARG A 300 14.03 3.15 13.60
CA ARG A 300 13.94 4.09 12.47
C ARG A 300 14.95 3.82 11.34
N ASP A 301 16.09 3.20 11.69
CA ASP A 301 17.22 2.96 10.80
C ASP A 301 17.21 1.52 10.23
N LEU A 302 16.18 0.71 10.57
CA LEU A 302 16.02 -0.64 10.03
C LEU A 302 15.57 -0.60 8.57
N GLY A 303 16.25 -1.39 7.74
CA GLY A 303 15.95 -1.54 6.32
C GLY A 303 15.37 -2.92 5.97
N MET A 304 15.04 -3.12 4.69
CA MET A 304 14.53 -4.42 4.21
C MET A 304 15.53 -5.57 4.42
N ASP A 305 16.83 -5.29 4.37
CA ASP A 305 17.87 -6.29 4.60
C ASP A 305 17.86 -6.81 6.05
N ASP A 306 17.52 -5.96 7.03
CA ASP A 306 17.36 -6.38 8.43
C ASP A 306 16.17 -7.33 8.58
N TYR A 307 15.02 -7.01 7.99
CA TYR A 307 13.83 -7.90 8.01
C TYR A 307 14.08 -9.22 7.27
N TYR A 308 14.90 -9.21 6.23
CA TYR A 308 15.32 -10.42 5.55
C TYR A 308 16.22 -11.29 6.43
N ARG A 309 17.32 -10.72 6.96
CA ARG A 309 18.33 -11.47 7.73
C ARG A 309 17.85 -11.84 9.12
N GLN A 310 17.38 -10.85 9.89
CA GLN A 310 16.96 -11.03 11.28
C GLN A 310 15.50 -11.50 11.38
N GLY A 311 14.73 -11.46 10.30
CA GLY A 311 13.37 -12.02 10.26
C GLY A 311 13.32 -13.37 9.56
N ALA A 312 13.15 -13.33 8.24
CA ALA A 312 12.88 -14.53 7.45
C ALA A 312 13.98 -15.59 7.55
N MET A 313 15.25 -15.20 7.38
CA MET A 313 16.38 -16.14 7.43
C MET A 313 16.62 -16.66 8.84
N ALA A 314 16.59 -15.79 9.86
CA ALA A 314 16.69 -16.22 11.24
C ALA A 314 15.66 -17.29 11.63
N ALA A 315 14.43 -17.19 11.12
CA ALA A 315 13.39 -18.19 11.36
C ALA A 315 13.63 -19.53 10.63
N ILE A 316 14.38 -19.53 9.53
CA ILE A 316 14.72 -20.73 8.75
C ILE A 316 15.96 -21.43 9.32
N ASP A 317 16.93 -20.64 9.77
CA ASP A 317 18.24 -21.12 10.22
C ASP A 317 18.25 -21.63 11.67
N THR A 318 17.15 -21.43 12.41
CA THR A 318 16.97 -21.88 13.81
C THR A 318 16.34 -23.27 13.87
#